data_AF-A0A1X7TFP0-F1
#
_entry.id   AF-A0A1X7TFP0-F1
#
_cell.length_a   1.000
_cell.length_b   1.000
_cell.length_c   1.000
_cell.angle_alpha   90.00
_cell.angle_beta   90.00
_cell.angle_gamma   90.00
#
_symmetry.space_group_name_H-M   'P 1'
#
loop_
_entity.id
_entity.type
_entity.pdbx_description
1 polymer ?
#
loop_
_entity_poly.entity_id
_entity_poly.type
_entity_poly.pdbx_seq_one_letter_code
_entity_poly.pdbx_strand_id
1 'polypeptide(L)'
;MRFAAAKDLNALVQFLKKEYHKLEISGQAFSFQFDPRFGCLELVFGPQDEPITGWTVSPEIEPCQIKEREMNKFGSEINNTIPPSCLVSIYADSSRPDTVHVLKYAIPLKGLLEPMKIKVNRSLKELLAHSVGTKDGPNPQNDIKKHINDLKRFLSTSEAKFRDIANGCKEVQIIDSSQYDELFDGMNNQSLSKRVELFIGNISLLIELCPDYISTFLSILREQDHVVLSTLADRIAAS
;
A
#
# COMPACT_ATOMS: atom_id res chain seq x y z
N MET A 1 2.71 -3.70 -10.14
CA MET A 1 3.66 -4.57 -9.41
C MET A 1 5.07 -4.27 -9.90
N ARG A 2 6.09 -4.29 -9.05
CA ARG A 2 7.49 -4.02 -9.44
C ARG A 2 8.36 -5.24 -9.19
N PHE A 3 9.13 -5.65 -10.19
CA PHE A 3 10.17 -6.68 -10.09
C PHE A 3 11.52 -6.00 -10.16
N ALA A 4 12.38 -6.22 -9.15
CA ALA A 4 13.72 -5.67 -9.12
C ALA A 4 14.74 -6.81 -9.01
N ALA A 5 15.90 -6.62 -9.61
CA ALA A 5 17.00 -7.58 -9.52
C ALA A 5 18.31 -6.84 -9.25
N ALA A 6 19.17 -7.44 -8.42
CA ALA A 6 20.46 -6.88 -8.03
C ALA A 6 21.45 -8.02 -7.80
N LYS A 7 22.74 -7.75 -8.06
CA LYS A 7 23.84 -8.66 -7.70
C LYS A 7 24.18 -8.55 -6.21
N ASP A 8 24.18 -7.33 -5.68
CA ASP A 8 24.43 -7.07 -4.27
C ASP A 8 23.13 -7.16 -3.46
N LEU A 9 22.94 -8.30 -2.79
CA LEU A 9 21.79 -8.54 -1.92
C LEU A 9 21.74 -7.56 -0.74
N ASN A 10 22.90 -7.19 -0.17
CA ASN A 10 22.94 -6.31 0.98
C ASN A 10 22.50 -4.89 0.59
N ALA A 11 22.97 -4.39 -0.56
CA ALA A 11 22.50 -3.11 -1.11
C ALA A 11 20.98 -3.13 -1.38
N LEU A 12 20.45 -4.24 -1.90
CA LEU A 12 19.00 -4.36 -2.16
C LEU A 12 18.21 -4.36 -0.84
N VAL A 13 18.66 -5.10 0.16
CA VAL A 13 18.02 -5.13 1.49
C VAL A 13 18.08 -3.76 2.17
N GLN A 14 19.19 -3.04 2.07
CA GLN A 14 19.31 -1.68 2.59
C GLN A 14 18.36 -0.71 1.88
N PHE A 15 18.29 -0.77 0.55
CA PHE A 15 17.32 0.00 -0.23
C PHE A 15 15.89 -0.31 0.21
N LEU A 16 15.54 -1.60 0.31
CA LEU A 16 14.20 -2.01 0.73
C LEU A 16 13.84 -1.52 2.13
N LYS A 17 14.77 -1.63 3.10
CA LYS A 17 14.56 -1.13 4.47
C LYS A 17 14.40 0.39 4.52
N LYS A 18 15.14 1.12 3.68
CA LYS A 18 15.09 2.58 3.60
C LYS A 18 13.81 3.09 2.93
N GLU A 19 13.48 2.54 1.77
CA GLU A 19 12.32 3.02 0.98
C GLU A 19 11.00 2.44 1.50
N TYR A 20 11.05 1.24 2.09
CA TYR A 20 9.88 0.52 2.59
C TYR A 20 10.11 0.13 4.06
N HIS A 21 9.90 1.12 4.95
CA HIS A 21 10.17 1.07 6.39
C HIS A 21 9.52 -0.11 7.16
N LYS A 22 8.60 -0.86 6.54
CA LYS A 22 7.89 -2.01 7.12
C LYS A 22 7.81 -3.22 6.17
N LEU A 23 8.76 -3.39 5.25
CA LEU A 23 8.85 -4.63 4.47
C LEU A 23 9.29 -5.76 5.41
N GLU A 24 8.34 -6.51 5.97
CA GLU A 24 8.60 -7.93 6.25
C GLU A 24 9.08 -8.50 4.92
N ILE A 25 10.36 -8.91 4.84
CA ILE A 25 10.85 -9.71 3.72
C ILE A 25 10.19 -11.09 3.86
N SER A 26 8.88 -11.13 3.62
CA SER A 26 8.02 -12.32 3.58
C SER A 26 8.00 -12.92 2.17
N GLY A 27 8.72 -12.28 1.23
CA GLY A 27 8.95 -12.79 -0.11
C GLY A 27 9.93 -13.96 -0.13
N GLN A 28 9.67 -14.93 -1.00
CA GLN A 28 10.57 -16.02 -1.29
C GLN A 28 11.85 -15.45 -1.90
N ALA A 29 12.95 -15.37 -1.13
CA ALA A 29 14.26 -15.04 -1.67
C ALA A 29 14.77 -16.26 -2.45
N PHE A 30 14.88 -16.14 -3.76
CA PHE A 30 15.46 -17.19 -4.61
C PHE A 30 16.73 -16.66 -5.26
N SER A 31 17.81 -17.43 -5.11
CA SER A 31 19.05 -17.21 -5.85
C SER A 31 18.90 -17.82 -7.25
N PHE A 32 19.56 -17.20 -8.21
CA PHE A 32 19.60 -17.68 -9.58
C PHE A 32 20.98 -17.42 -10.18
N GLN A 33 21.30 -18.16 -11.24
CA GLN A 33 22.50 -17.95 -12.02
C GLN A 33 22.12 -17.44 -13.40
N PHE A 34 22.82 -16.41 -13.86
CA PHE A 34 22.70 -15.93 -15.22
C PHE A 34 23.28 -16.94 -16.19
N ASP A 35 22.60 -17.08 -17.33
CA ASP A 35 23.23 -17.66 -18.51
C ASP A 35 24.13 -16.59 -19.12
N PRO A 36 25.47 -16.78 -19.16
CA PRO A 36 26.41 -15.77 -19.65
C PRO A 36 26.20 -15.43 -21.14
N ARG A 37 25.41 -16.21 -21.87
CA ARG A 37 25.02 -15.92 -23.27
C ARG A 37 23.94 -14.84 -23.36
N PHE A 38 23.24 -14.56 -22.27
CA PHE A 38 22.12 -13.63 -22.19
C PHE A 38 22.49 -12.44 -21.29
N GLY A 39 22.82 -11.30 -21.87
CA GLY A 39 23.18 -10.07 -21.13
C GLY A 39 22.01 -9.37 -20.41
N CYS A 40 20.89 -10.04 -20.22
CA CYS A 40 19.71 -9.51 -19.53
C CYS A 40 18.83 -10.64 -18.96
N LEU A 41 18.11 -10.30 -17.89
CA LEU A 41 16.98 -11.05 -17.38
C LEU A 41 15.71 -10.53 -18.05
N GLU A 42 14.91 -11.41 -18.64
CA GLU A 42 13.65 -11.05 -19.29
C GLU A 42 12.47 -11.74 -18.61
N LEU A 43 11.45 -10.98 -18.26
CA LEU A 43 10.14 -11.48 -17.85
C LEU A 43 9.31 -11.72 -19.10
N VAL A 44 9.00 -12.98 -19.39
CA VAL A 44 8.27 -13.37 -20.60
C VAL A 44 6.77 -13.43 -20.29
N PHE A 45 5.97 -12.66 -21.01
CA PHE A 45 4.51 -12.64 -20.89
C PHE A 45 3.88 -13.41 -22.04
N GLY A 46 2.81 -14.15 -21.77
CA GLY A 46 2.16 -14.97 -22.77
C GLY A 46 1.01 -15.82 -22.23
N PRO A 47 0.50 -16.76 -23.04
CA PRO A 47 -0.57 -17.68 -22.66
C PRO A 47 -0.25 -18.44 -21.37
N GLN A 48 -1.28 -18.74 -20.59
CA GLN A 48 -1.18 -19.44 -19.32
C GLN A 48 -1.93 -20.78 -19.39
N ASP A 49 -1.44 -21.75 -18.62
CA ASP A 49 -2.09 -23.05 -18.49
C ASP A 49 -3.36 -22.96 -17.63
N GLU A 50 -3.34 -22.08 -16.62
CA GLU A 50 -4.49 -21.80 -15.75
C GLU A 50 -5.37 -20.70 -16.34
N PRO A 51 -6.70 -20.72 -16.09
CA PRO A 51 -7.61 -19.72 -16.63
C PRO A 51 -7.32 -18.34 -16.02
N ILE A 52 -7.15 -17.36 -16.89
CA ILE A 52 -6.95 -15.94 -16.53
C ILE A 52 -8.11 -15.05 -17.00
N THR A 53 -9.28 -15.66 -17.29
CA THR A 53 -10.44 -14.94 -17.83
C THR A 53 -10.78 -13.74 -16.95
N GLY A 54 -10.94 -12.58 -17.59
CA GLY A 54 -11.22 -11.30 -16.93
C GLY A 54 -10.01 -10.64 -16.28
N TRP A 55 -8.81 -11.19 -16.42
CA TRP A 55 -7.57 -10.56 -15.96
C TRP A 55 -6.69 -10.13 -17.13
N THR A 56 -6.09 -8.95 -16.98
CA THR A 56 -5.05 -8.45 -17.87
C THR A 56 -3.75 -8.33 -17.09
N VAL A 57 -2.72 -9.02 -17.56
CA VAL A 57 -1.35 -8.92 -17.03
C VAL A 57 -0.47 -8.47 -18.16
N SER A 58 0.14 -7.30 -18.04
CA SER A 58 0.98 -6.73 -19.09
C SER A 58 2.18 -6.01 -18.50
N PRO A 59 3.35 -6.11 -19.13
CA PRO A 59 4.47 -5.25 -18.77
C PRO A 59 4.18 -3.79 -19.18
N GLU A 60 4.74 -2.82 -18.46
CA GLU A 60 4.66 -1.41 -18.86
C GLU A 60 5.63 -1.07 -20.01
N ILE A 61 6.68 -1.88 -20.19
CA ILE A 61 7.68 -1.75 -21.24
C ILE A 61 7.94 -3.12 -21.87
N GLU A 62 7.90 -3.19 -23.19
CA GLU A 62 8.22 -4.40 -23.97
C GLU A 62 9.49 -4.20 -24.82
N PRO A 63 10.48 -5.12 -24.75
CA PRO A 63 10.50 -6.31 -23.90
C PRO A 63 10.74 -5.97 -22.41
N CYS A 64 10.14 -6.77 -21.52
CA CYS A 64 10.22 -6.55 -20.08
C CYS A 64 11.55 -7.08 -19.52
N GLN A 65 12.59 -6.25 -19.58
CA GLN A 65 13.98 -6.68 -19.37
C GLN A 65 14.75 -5.86 -18.33
N ILE A 66 15.59 -6.55 -17.56
CA ILE A 66 16.61 -5.98 -16.68
C ILE A 66 17.98 -6.36 -17.23
N LYS A 67 18.78 -5.37 -17.63
CA LYS A 67 20.12 -5.63 -18.20
C LYS A 67 21.11 -6.00 -17.10
N GLU A 68 21.93 -7.03 -17.35
CA GLU A 68 22.91 -7.53 -16.39
C GLU A 68 23.89 -6.44 -15.94
N ARG A 69 24.33 -5.60 -16.88
CA ARG A 69 25.22 -4.46 -16.59
C ARG A 69 24.64 -3.47 -15.58
N GLU A 70 23.32 -3.27 -15.56
CA GLU A 70 22.67 -2.35 -14.62
C GLU A 70 22.55 -3.01 -13.24
N MET A 71 22.27 -4.32 -13.20
CA MET A 71 22.27 -5.10 -11.95
C MET A 71 23.64 -5.16 -11.29
N ASN A 72 24.70 -5.24 -12.10
CA ASN A 72 26.09 -5.30 -11.63
C ASN A 72 26.59 -3.95 -11.11
N LYS A 73 26.01 -2.82 -11.56
CA LYS A 73 26.33 -1.47 -11.09
C LYS A 73 25.63 -1.11 -9.78
N PHE A 74 24.45 -1.68 -9.54
CA PHE A 74 23.72 -1.39 -8.32
C PHE A 74 24.49 -1.89 -7.09
N GLY A 75 24.73 -0.98 -6.13
CA GLY A 75 25.50 -1.25 -4.90
C GLY A 75 27.00 -0.93 -4.97
N SER A 76 27.55 -0.57 -6.14
CA SER A 76 29.00 -0.34 -6.28
C SER A 76 29.49 1.06 -5.89
N GLU A 77 28.68 2.12 -6.03
CA GLU A 77 29.04 3.49 -5.62
C GLU A 77 27.82 4.29 -5.11
N ILE A 78 28.04 5.01 -3.99
CA ILE A 78 27.23 6.10 -3.39
C ILE A 78 25.70 5.93 -3.44
N ASN A 79 25.17 5.49 -2.30
CA ASN A 79 23.80 5.64 -1.76
C ASN A 79 22.84 6.55 -2.54
N ASN A 80 21.81 5.94 -3.14
CA ASN A 80 20.47 6.47 -3.53
C ASN A 80 19.99 6.02 -4.93
N THR A 81 20.64 5.05 -5.58
CA THR A 81 20.13 4.54 -6.86
C THR A 81 18.95 3.59 -6.64
N ILE A 82 17.89 3.74 -7.43
CA ILE A 82 16.77 2.79 -7.48
C ILE A 82 17.28 1.50 -8.16
N PRO A 83 17.01 0.30 -7.62
CA PRO A 83 17.44 -0.94 -8.26
C PRO A 83 16.79 -1.06 -9.65
N PRO A 84 17.52 -1.59 -10.65
CA PRO A 84 16.96 -1.77 -11.97
C PRO A 84 15.77 -2.71 -11.87
N SER A 85 14.65 -2.29 -12.46
CA SER A 85 13.36 -2.93 -12.22
C SER A 85 12.45 -2.88 -13.45
N CYS A 86 11.51 -3.80 -13.47
CA CYS A 86 10.42 -3.88 -14.42
C CYS A 86 9.09 -3.62 -13.70
N LEU A 87 8.22 -2.84 -14.35
CA LEU A 87 6.86 -2.63 -13.89
C LEU A 87 5.90 -3.51 -14.69
N VAL A 88 4.98 -4.13 -13.96
CA VAL A 88 3.97 -5.03 -14.49
C VAL A 88 2.62 -4.59 -13.96
N SER A 89 1.73 -4.29 -14.89
CA SER A 89 0.35 -3.93 -14.64
C SER A 89 -0.51 -5.17 -14.55
N ILE A 90 -1.38 -5.20 -13.55
CA ILE A 90 -2.33 -6.30 -13.31
C ILE A 90 -3.69 -5.65 -13.08
N TYR A 91 -4.63 -5.93 -13.96
CA TYR A 91 -6.00 -5.44 -13.89
C TYR A 91 -6.96 -6.60 -13.90
N ALA A 92 -8.09 -6.43 -13.21
CA ALA A 92 -9.20 -7.35 -13.27
C ALA A 92 -10.46 -6.60 -13.73
N ASP A 93 -11.17 -7.19 -14.69
CA ASP A 93 -12.50 -6.76 -15.09
C ASP A 93 -13.54 -7.44 -14.17
N SER A 94 -13.82 -6.82 -13.04
CA SER A 94 -14.78 -7.33 -12.07
C SER A 94 -16.24 -7.23 -12.53
N SER A 95 -16.52 -6.55 -13.64
CA SER A 95 -17.89 -6.42 -14.18
C SER A 95 -18.35 -7.70 -14.89
N ARG A 96 -17.40 -8.56 -15.27
CA ARG A 96 -17.64 -9.81 -15.98
C ARG A 96 -17.97 -10.95 -15.01
N PRO A 97 -19.09 -11.67 -15.22
CA PRO A 97 -19.49 -12.78 -14.34
C PRO A 97 -18.58 -14.01 -14.48
N ASP A 98 -17.80 -14.10 -15.55
CA ASP A 98 -16.85 -15.17 -15.82
C ASP A 98 -15.41 -14.85 -15.39
N THR A 99 -15.20 -13.70 -14.73
CA THR A 99 -13.86 -13.34 -14.23
C THR A 99 -13.45 -14.27 -13.10
N VAL A 100 -12.29 -14.89 -13.25
CA VAL A 100 -11.76 -15.83 -12.26
C VAL A 100 -11.45 -15.10 -10.95
N HIS A 101 -11.84 -15.67 -9.80
CA HIS A 101 -11.67 -14.99 -8.50
C HIS A 101 -10.21 -14.85 -8.05
N VAL A 102 -9.34 -15.75 -8.48
CA VAL A 102 -7.91 -15.76 -8.15
C VAL A 102 -7.11 -15.90 -9.43
N LEU A 103 -6.34 -14.86 -9.75
CA LEU A 103 -5.31 -14.93 -10.76
C LEU A 103 -4.14 -15.76 -10.24
N LYS A 104 -3.77 -16.78 -11.00
CA LYS A 104 -2.53 -17.52 -10.86
C LYS A 104 -1.77 -17.40 -12.17
N TYR A 105 -0.84 -16.45 -12.23
CA TYR A 105 -0.08 -16.13 -13.44
C TYR A 105 1.38 -16.52 -13.25
N ALA A 106 1.91 -17.37 -14.12
CA ALA A 106 3.32 -17.75 -14.11
C ALA A 106 4.08 -16.93 -15.17
N ILE A 107 5.13 -16.23 -14.74
CA ILE A 107 6.02 -15.43 -15.59
C ILE A 107 7.35 -16.18 -15.73
N PRO A 108 7.64 -16.82 -16.87
CA PRO A 108 8.95 -17.39 -17.13
C PRO A 108 10.05 -16.33 -17.16
N LEU A 109 11.21 -16.70 -16.63
CA LEU A 109 12.42 -15.89 -16.65
C LEU A 109 13.37 -16.43 -17.72
N LYS A 110 13.70 -15.58 -18.69
CA LYS A 110 14.71 -15.87 -19.72
C LYS A 110 16.02 -15.16 -19.37
N GLY A 111 17.13 -15.79 -19.75
CA GLY A 111 18.48 -15.33 -19.42
C GLY A 111 19.06 -15.94 -18.14
N LEU A 112 18.35 -16.90 -17.54
CA LEU A 112 18.86 -17.73 -16.46
C LEU A 112 19.42 -19.05 -16.98
N LEU A 113 20.41 -19.59 -16.27
CA LEU A 113 21.00 -20.89 -16.59
C LEU A 113 19.99 -22.03 -16.39
N GLU A 114 19.23 -21.95 -15.30
CA GLU A 114 18.16 -22.88 -14.96
C GLU A 114 16.78 -22.24 -15.23
N PRO A 115 15.85 -22.93 -15.91
CA PRO A 115 14.51 -22.42 -16.14
C PRO A 115 13.79 -22.11 -14.84
N MET A 116 13.29 -20.88 -14.71
CA MET A 116 12.55 -20.43 -13.53
C MET A 116 11.30 -19.67 -13.95
N LYS A 117 10.25 -19.74 -13.11
CA LYS A 117 9.02 -18.96 -13.29
C LYS A 117 8.67 -18.27 -11.97
N ILE A 118 8.29 -17.00 -12.04
CA ILE A 118 7.70 -16.29 -10.91
C ILE A 118 6.20 -16.51 -10.93
N LYS A 119 5.62 -17.01 -9.84
CA LYS A 119 4.17 -17.15 -9.70
C LYS A 119 3.58 -15.90 -9.05
N VAL A 120 2.73 -15.21 -9.79
CA VAL A 120 1.91 -14.12 -9.29
C VAL A 120 0.54 -14.68 -8.90
N ASN A 121 0.23 -14.59 -7.61
CA ASN A 121 -1.09 -14.92 -7.09
C ASN A 121 -1.77 -13.62 -6.64
N ARG A 122 -2.96 -13.35 -7.18
CA ARG A 122 -3.77 -12.18 -6.83
C ARG A 122 -5.22 -12.56 -6.74
N SER A 123 -5.90 -12.17 -5.65
CA SER A 123 -7.34 -12.35 -5.55
C SER A 123 -8.09 -11.08 -5.95
N LEU A 124 -9.28 -11.22 -6.54
CA LEU A 124 -10.19 -10.09 -6.77
C LEU A 124 -10.50 -9.35 -5.47
N LYS A 125 -10.62 -10.09 -4.36
CA LYS A 125 -10.88 -9.52 -3.03
C LYS A 125 -9.77 -8.55 -2.62
N GLU A 126 -8.50 -8.91 -2.84
CA GLU A 126 -7.37 -8.03 -2.60
C GLU A 126 -7.39 -6.80 -3.52
N LEU A 127 -7.63 -6.97 -4.83
CA LEU A 127 -7.64 -5.83 -5.75
C LEU A 127 -8.78 -4.85 -5.50
N LEU A 128 -9.99 -5.35 -5.19
CA LEU A 128 -11.14 -4.51 -4.87
C LEU A 128 -10.94 -3.74 -3.56
N ALA A 129 -10.25 -4.33 -2.57
CA ALA A 129 -9.85 -3.59 -1.37
C ALA A 129 -8.93 -2.39 -1.68
N HIS A 130 -8.24 -2.39 -2.82
CA HIS A 130 -7.36 -1.31 -3.28
C HIS A 130 -7.97 -0.45 -4.41
N SER A 131 -9.15 -0.79 -4.94
CA SER A 131 -9.70 -0.22 -6.19
C SER A 131 -11.13 0.32 -6.11
N VAL A 132 -11.91 0.10 -5.05
CA VAL A 132 -13.31 0.57 -5.09
C VAL A 132 -13.37 2.08 -4.90
N GLY A 133 -13.85 2.76 -5.94
CA GLY A 133 -14.70 3.94 -5.89
C GLY A 133 -15.84 3.68 -6.88
N THR A 134 -17.09 3.78 -6.41
CA THR A 134 -18.39 3.65 -7.12
C THR A 134 -18.78 2.24 -7.62
N LYS A 135 -20.00 1.70 -7.47
CA LYS A 135 -21.26 2.02 -6.76
C LYS A 135 -22.14 0.74 -6.74
N ASP A 136 -23.07 0.69 -5.77
CA ASP A 136 -24.28 -0.16 -5.66
C ASP A 136 -24.16 -1.67 -5.36
N GLY A 137 -23.66 -1.93 -4.16
CA GLY A 137 -23.97 -3.03 -3.23
C GLY A 137 -23.75 -2.49 -1.80
N PRO A 138 -24.03 -3.20 -0.68
CA PRO A 138 -23.66 -2.72 0.65
C PRO A 138 -22.14 -2.53 0.66
N ASN A 139 -21.73 -1.27 0.52
CA ASN A 139 -20.41 -0.87 0.10
C ASN A 139 -19.57 -0.69 1.36
N PRO A 140 -18.54 -1.52 1.59
CA PRO A 140 -17.65 -1.36 2.74
C PRO A 140 -17.06 0.05 2.80
N GLN A 141 -16.86 0.69 1.64
CA GLN A 141 -16.38 2.06 1.54
C GLN A 141 -17.44 3.15 1.87
N ASN A 142 -18.74 2.88 1.65
CA ASN A 142 -19.80 3.76 2.17
C ASN A 142 -19.89 3.62 3.69
N ASP A 143 -19.63 2.43 4.22
CA ASP A 143 -19.58 2.18 5.65
C ASP A 143 -18.36 2.84 6.30
N ILE A 144 -17.15 2.78 5.70
CA ILE A 144 -15.97 3.56 6.15
C ILE A 144 -16.30 5.06 6.13
N LYS A 145 -16.78 5.60 5.00
CA LYS A 145 -17.10 7.03 4.89
C LYS A 145 -18.16 7.46 5.90
N LYS A 146 -19.15 6.59 6.15
CA LYS A 146 -20.16 6.80 7.18
C LYS A 146 -19.55 6.78 8.58
N HIS A 147 -18.71 5.81 8.90
CA HIS A 147 -18.06 5.71 10.21
C HIS A 147 -17.07 6.86 10.46
N ILE A 148 -16.36 7.34 9.44
CA ILE A 148 -15.53 8.54 9.51
C ILE A 148 -16.40 9.79 9.72
N ASN A 149 -17.54 9.90 9.05
CA ASN A 149 -18.49 11.00 9.28
C ASN A 149 -19.11 10.95 10.69
N ASP A 150 -19.39 9.75 11.21
CA ASP A 150 -19.87 9.56 12.58
C ASP A 150 -18.79 9.96 13.60
N LEU A 151 -17.53 9.62 13.33
CA LEU A 151 -16.38 10.08 14.13
C LEU A 151 -16.23 11.60 14.08
N LYS A 152 -16.29 12.21 12.89
CA LYS A 152 -16.27 13.68 12.73
C LYS A 152 -17.38 14.33 13.54
N ARG A 153 -18.61 13.81 13.46
CA ARG A 153 -19.76 14.31 14.22
C ARG A 153 -19.53 14.18 15.72
N PHE A 154 -19.00 13.05 16.16
CA PHE A 154 -18.70 12.80 17.57
C PHE A 154 -17.64 13.77 18.12
N LEU A 155 -16.51 13.93 17.43
CA LEU A 155 -15.44 14.85 17.84
C LEU A 155 -15.93 16.31 17.84
N SER A 156 -16.87 16.65 16.98
CA SER A 156 -17.50 17.98 16.93
C SER A 156 -18.43 18.27 18.12
N THR A 157 -18.70 17.30 19.01
CA THR A 157 -19.57 17.50 20.19
C THR A 157 -18.85 18.07 21.41
N SER A 158 -17.52 17.99 21.47
CA SER A 158 -16.77 18.37 22.68
C SER A 158 -15.34 18.75 22.35
N GLU A 159 -14.95 19.96 22.73
CA GLU A 159 -13.58 20.47 22.61
C GLU A 159 -12.58 19.58 23.36
N ALA A 160 -12.95 19.12 24.56
CA ALA A 160 -12.10 18.28 25.40
C ALA A 160 -11.83 16.93 24.71
N LYS A 161 -12.88 16.23 24.27
CA LYS A 161 -12.73 14.93 23.58
C LYS A 161 -11.93 15.05 22.29
N PHE A 162 -12.12 16.13 21.54
CA PHE A 162 -11.32 16.37 20.34
C PHE A 162 -9.85 16.58 20.68
N ARG A 163 -9.55 17.38 21.71
CA ARG A 163 -8.19 17.65 22.17
C ARG A 163 -7.50 16.38 22.69
N ASP A 164 -8.21 15.52 23.43
CA ASP A 164 -7.65 14.27 23.95
C ASP A 164 -7.22 13.33 22.82
N ILE A 165 -8.05 13.18 21.78
CA ILE A 165 -7.71 12.42 20.58
C ILE A 165 -6.53 13.04 19.81
N ALA A 166 -6.55 14.35 19.61
CA ALA A 166 -5.47 15.03 18.89
C ALA A 166 -4.13 14.97 19.66
N ASN A 167 -4.16 15.02 21.00
CA ASN A 167 -3.00 14.80 21.85
C ASN A 167 -2.43 13.39 21.66
N GLY A 168 -3.28 12.36 21.76
CA GLY A 168 -2.83 10.98 21.52
C GLY A 168 -2.20 10.80 20.14
N CYS A 169 -2.77 11.45 19.11
CA CYS A 169 -2.21 11.44 17.76
C CYS A 169 -0.86 12.16 17.68
N LYS A 170 -0.69 13.28 18.39
CA LYS A 170 0.59 14.02 18.45
C LYS A 170 1.69 13.21 19.15
N GLU A 171 1.35 12.55 20.27
CA GLU A 171 2.30 11.77 21.07
C GLU A 171 2.92 10.62 20.27
N VAL A 172 2.14 9.99 19.39
CA VAL A 172 2.61 8.90 18.51
C VAL A 172 3.01 9.38 17.10
N GLN A 173 3.09 10.70 16.89
CA GLN A 173 3.50 11.34 15.63
C GLN A 173 2.61 11.00 14.42
N ILE A 174 1.32 10.74 14.66
CA ILE A 174 0.29 10.70 13.61
C ILE A 174 0.03 12.12 13.07
N ILE A 175 0.08 13.13 13.93
CA ILE A 175 0.15 14.53 13.52
C ILE A 175 1.39 15.18 14.13
N ASP A 176 2.00 16.11 13.41
CA ASP A 176 3.15 16.86 13.91
C ASP A 176 2.73 18.06 14.79
N SER A 177 3.72 18.73 15.40
CA SER A 177 3.47 19.90 16.23
C SER A 177 2.83 21.06 15.45
N SER A 178 3.18 21.27 14.19
CA SER A 178 2.61 22.34 13.37
C SER A 178 1.15 22.08 13.07
N GLN A 179 0.79 20.85 12.72
CA GLN A 179 -0.59 20.42 12.49
C GLN A 179 -1.41 20.50 13.78
N TYR A 180 -0.84 20.09 14.91
CA TYR A 180 -1.50 20.22 16.21
C TYR A 180 -1.76 21.70 16.58
N ASP A 181 -0.76 22.55 16.38
CA ASP A 181 -0.88 23.97 16.68
C ASP A 181 -1.91 24.61 15.75
N GLU A 182 -1.99 24.25 14.47
CA GLU A 182 -3.05 24.71 13.57
C GLU A 182 -4.47 24.37 14.09
N LEU A 183 -4.63 23.23 14.78
CA LEU A 183 -5.90 22.79 15.36
C LEU A 183 -6.26 23.46 16.69
N PHE A 184 -5.32 24.08 17.40
CA PHE A 184 -5.58 24.60 18.76
C PHE A 184 -4.95 25.96 19.05
N ASP A 185 -4.31 26.59 18.08
CA ASP A 185 -3.83 27.97 18.18
C ASP A 185 -5.03 28.89 18.40
N GLY A 186 -5.01 29.64 19.50
CA GLY A 186 -6.06 30.56 19.89
C GLY A 186 -6.30 31.70 18.88
N MET A 187 -5.41 31.89 17.91
CA MET A 187 -5.53 32.89 16.86
C MET A 187 -6.27 32.42 15.60
N ASN A 188 -6.58 31.12 15.46
CA ASN A 188 -7.13 30.57 14.21
C ASN A 188 -8.61 30.94 13.95
N ASN A 189 -9.35 31.45 14.95
CA ASN A 189 -10.78 31.83 14.88
C ASN A 189 -11.69 30.77 14.23
N GLN A 190 -11.27 29.49 14.19
CA GLN A 190 -12.02 28.43 13.55
C GLN A 190 -13.01 27.78 14.52
N SER A 191 -14.21 27.47 14.03
CA SER A 191 -15.16 26.67 14.80
C SER A 191 -14.61 25.27 15.06
N LEU A 192 -15.04 24.63 16.16
CA LEU A 192 -14.67 23.25 16.48
C LEU A 192 -14.92 22.30 15.30
N SER A 193 -16.07 22.41 14.63
CA SER A 193 -16.39 21.58 13.46
C SER A 193 -15.38 21.74 12.32
N LYS A 194 -14.83 22.94 12.12
CA LYS A 194 -13.87 23.20 11.03
C LYS A 194 -12.49 22.65 11.36
N ARG A 195 -12.09 22.74 12.63
CA ARG A 195 -10.83 22.13 13.11
C ARG A 195 -10.90 20.61 13.12
N VAL A 196 -12.03 20.03 13.52
CA VAL A 196 -12.28 18.59 13.42
C VAL A 196 -12.26 18.12 11.96
N GLU A 197 -12.80 18.91 11.03
CA GLU A 197 -12.74 18.61 9.60
C GLU A 197 -11.31 18.61 9.06
N LEU A 198 -10.51 19.61 9.43
CA LEU A 198 -9.09 19.66 9.09
C LEU A 198 -8.33 18.46 9.68
N PHE A 199 -8.57 18.14 10.95
CA PHE A 199 -7.97 16.98 11.61
C PHE A 199 -8.31 15.67 10.89
N ILE A 200 -9.59 15.41 10.59
CA ILE A 200 -10.01 14.20 9.86
C ILE A 200 -9.40 14.16 8.45
N GLY A 201 -9.26 15.31 7.79
CA GLY A 201 -8.55 15.43 6.52
C GLY A 201 -7.08 15.01 6.61
N ASN A 202 -6.35 15.51 7.62
CA ASN A 202 -4.96 15.15 7.88
C ASN A 202 -4.80 13.66 8.20
N ILE A 203 -5.70 13.10 9.03
CA ILE A 203 -5.71 11.66 9.33
C ILE A 203 -5.99 10.83 8.06
N SER A 204 -6.94 11.26 7.23
CA SER A 204 -7.29 10.55 5.99
C SER A 204 -6.12 10.56 5.01
N LEU A 205 -5.45 11.70 4.83
CA LEU A 205 -4.27 11.83 3.98
C LEU A 205 -3.10 10.99 4.51
N LEU A 206 -2.88 10.99 5.83
CA LEU A 206 -1.85 10.14 6.43
C LEU A 206 -2.14 8.66 6.20
N ILE A 207 -3.38 8.22 6.38
CA ILE A 207 -3.76 6.81 6.16
C ILE A 207 -3.66 6.45 4.67
N GLU A 208 -3.96 7.37 3.75
CA GLU A 208 -3.81 7.16 2.31
C GLU A 208 -2.32 6.97 1.92
N LEU A 209 -1.43 7.78 2.51
CA LEU A 209 0.01 7.73 2.23
C LEU A 209 0.73 6.63 3.04
N CYS A 210 0.24 6.33 4.24
CA CYS A 210 0.84 5.48 5.26
C CYS A 210 -0.25 4.62 5.94
N PRO A 211 -0.85 3.64 5.26
CA PRO A 211 -2.00 2.87 5.77
C PRO A 211 -1.71 2.10 7.06
N ASP A 212 -0.44 1.78 7.33
CA ASP A 212 -0.02 1.08 8.56
C ASP A 212 -0.22 1.89 9.85
N TYR A 213 -0.58 3.18 9.76
CA TYR A 213 -0.91 4.02 10.92
C TYR A 213 -2.39 3.93 11.32
N ILE A 214 -3.23 3.27 10.50
CA ILE A 214 -4.65 3.10 10.81
C ILE A 214 -4.83 2.32 12.13
N SER A 215 -4.05 1.26 12.36
CA SER A 215 -4.17 0.47 13.59
C SER A 215 -3.78 1.28 14.82
N THR A 216 -2.75 2.12 14.72
CA THR A 216 -2.31 3.02 15.79
C THR A 216 -3.38 4.08 16.09
N PHE A 217 -3.97 4.68 15.05
CA PHE A 217 -5.07 5.62 15.20
C PHE A 217 -6.28 4.98 15.90
N LEU A 218 -6.66 3.76 15.48
CA LEU A 218 -7.77 3.02 16.07
C LEU A 218 -7.51 2.63 17.54
N SER A 219 -6.26 2.33 17.91
CA SER A 219 -5.90 2.09 19.31
C SER A 219 -6.10 3.34 20.17
N ILE A 220 -5.70 4.53 19.68
CA ILE A 220 -5.93 5.80 20.39
C ILE A 220 -7.43 6.01 20.65
N LEU A 221 -8.30 5.70 19.67
CA LEU A 221 -9.75 5.78 19.85
C LEU A 221 -10.26 4.82 20.93
N ARG A 222 -9.71 3.60 21.01
CA ARG A 222 -10.10 2.57 22.00
C ARG A 222 -9.63 2.91 23.42
N GLU A 223 -8.49 3.60 23.55
CA GLU A 223 -7.88 3.95 24.84
C GLU A 223 -8.60 5.08 25.60
N GLN A 224 -9.53 5.80 24.95
CA GLN A 224 -10.25 6.93 25.58
C GLN A 224 -11.32 6.53 26.62
N ASP A 225 -11.41 5.25 26.99
CA ASP A 225 -12.45 4.69 27.89
C ASP A 225 -13.88 5.17 27.54
N HIS A 226 -14.18 5.29 26.24
CA HIS A 226 -15.45 5.82 25.76
C HIS A 226 -16.09 4.83 24.77
N VAL A 227 -17.22 4.23 25.18
CA VAL A 227 -17.92 3.17 24.44
C VAL A 227 -18.18 3.51 22.97
N VAL A 228 -18.55 4.76 22.68
CA VAL A 228 -18.80 5.21 21.30
C VAL A 228 -17.52 5.25 20.47
N LEU A 229 -16.39 5.69 21.03
CA LEU A 229 -15.11 5.75 20.30
C LEU A 229 -14.56 4.35 20.05
N SER A 230 -14.64 3.46 21.03
CA SER A 230 -14.29 2.05 20.88
C SER A 230 -15.16 1.35 19.82
N THR A 231 -16.49 1.56 19.87
CA THR A 231 -17.42 1.03 18.86
C THR A 231 -17.14 1.59 17.46
N LEU A 232 -16.84 2.89 17.35
CA LEU A 232 -16.47 3.50 16.08
C LEU A 232 -15.15 2.95 15.55
N ALA A 233 -14.16 2.73 16.42
CA ALA A 233 -12.89 2.13 16.04
C ALA A 233 -13.08 0.71 15.48
N ASP A 234 -13.91 -0.11 16.13
CA ASP A 234 -14.18 -1.47 15.67
C ASP A 234 -14.98 -1.49 14.36
N ARG A 235 -15.91 -0.55 14.19
CA ARG A 235 -16.64 -0.37 12.93
C ARG A 235 -15.74 0.09 11.79
N ILE A 236 -14.83 1.03 12.04
CA ILE A 236 -13.83 1.47 11.06
C ILE A 236 -12.88 0.32 10.70
N ALA A 237 -12.47 -0.49 11.68
CA ALA A 237 -11.59 -1.64 11.46
C ALA A 237 -12.26 -2.79 10.68
N ALA A 238 -13.58 -2.93 10.79
CA ALA A 238 -14.37 -3.98 10.15
C ALA A 238 -14.88 -3.61 8.75
N SER A 239 -14.70 -2.35 8.33
CA SER A 239 -15.14 -1.83 7.03
C SER A 239 -14.00 -1.88 6.01
#